data_AF-A0A928BNC4-F1
#
_entry.id   AF-A0A928BNC4-F1
#
_cell.length_a   1.000
_cell.length_b   1.000
_cell.length_c   1.000
_cell.angle_alpha   90.00
_cell.angle_beta   90.00
_cell.angle_gamma   90.00
#
_symmetry.space_group_name_H-M   'P 1'
#
loop_
_entity.id
_entity.type
_entity.pdbx_description
1 polymer ?
#
loop_
_entity_poly.entity_id
_entity_poly.type
_entity_poly.pdbx_seq_one_letter_code
_entity_poly.pdbx_strand_id
1 'polypeptide(L)'
;MAKKFICSQCGQTFEAASMPDKCPICGADTSHLSEVKSKGINTNGNVYTICYAAVMVVLVAFLLAFVSSALKPAQDANVAIDKKKQILASLNVRGIAKSDVEAKFDELIQETCVVTPDGHVTEGGAFEVETKEIGEKFPVYKAKTAAGDEALVLPLKGRGLWGGLWGYVAVTPDFQKVLGAYFDHESETAGLGALIKEEKFQSQFIGRPVMGADGKVALTVVKKGASEAETQIDGVTGATLTSKGVGEMVLSGIQQYVDALGAGKPAGSCKNAQKCCEKPDCKCAEKKVCACKDGSCGDAACNCASDAKCCAREECPCACCEKAAPCEKKHEGCGQHEGCPKAQQGCGGCPEKAEAPKCQSGSNCCKNGKCDKSGSCGKPGCDGNKACCGHK
;
A
#
# COMPACT_ATOMS: atom_id res chain seq x y z
N MET A 1 -28.02 71.38 -12.39
CA MET A 1 -27.67 70.38 -13.43
C MET A 1 -28.37 70.81 -14.70
N ALA A 2 -27.63 71.10 -15.77
CA ALA A 2 -28.25 71.39 -17.06
C ALA A 2 -28.93 70.10 -17.57
N LYS A 3 -30.17 70.21 -18.02
CA LYS A 3 -30.93 69.11 -18.62
C LYS A 3 -30.79 69.18 -20.13
N LYS A 4 -30.73 68.02 -20.79
CA LYS A 4 -30.66 67.93 -22.24
C LYS A 4 -32.07 67.82 -22.82
N PHE A 5 -32.40 68.67 -23.79
CA PHE A 5 -33.68 68.68 -24.48
C PHE A 5 -33.46 68.43 -25.98
N ILE A 6 -34.46 67.87 -26.65
CA ILE A 6 -34.50 67.70 -28.11
C ILE A 6 -35.73 68.39 -28.68
N CYS A 7 -35.55 69.11 -29.79
CA CYS A 7 -36.65 69.71 -30.54
C CYS A 7 -37.06 68.80 -31.71
N SER A 8 -38.35 68.43 -31.76
CA SER A 8 -38.92 67.61 -32.83
C SER A 8 -39.06 68.34 -34.17
N GLN A 9 -39.04 69.69 -34.18
CA GLN A 9 -39.15 70.49 -35.40
C GLN A 9 -37.81 70.64 -36.13
N CYS A 10 -36.73 70.99 -35.43
CA CYS A 10 -35.41 71.16 -36.05
C CYS A 10 -34.46 69.97 -35.84
N GLY A 11 -34.84 68.98 -35.02
CA GLY A 11 -34.03 67.79 -34.72
C GLY A 11 -32.81 68.06 -33.82
N GLN A 12 -32.57 69.29 -33.41
CA GLN A 12 -31.38 69.66 -32.65
C GLN A 12 -31.57 69.45 -31.14
N THR A 13 -30.49 69.02 -30.47
CA THR A 13 -30.44 68.91 -29.00
C THR A 13 -29.72 70.10 -28.39
N PHE A 14 -30.23 70.61 -27.27
CA PHE A 14 -29.61 71.72 -26.53
C PHE A 14 -29.73 71.50 -25.02
N GLU A 15 -28.91 72.20 -24.24
CA GLU A 15 -28.87 72.10 -22.78
C GLU A 15 -29.44 73.37 -22.14
N ALA A 16 -30.33 73.21 -21.17
CA ALA A 16 -30.94 74.31 -20.43
C ALA A 16 -31.18 73.93 -18.97
N ALA A 17 -31.20 74.91 -18.06
CA ALA A 17 -31.46 74.67 -16.65
C ALA A 17 -32.91 74.22 -16.37
N SER A 18 -33.85 74.70 -17.18
CA SER A 18 -35.28 74.37 -17.19
C SER A 18 -35.80 74.33 -18.63
N MET A 19 -36.98 73.75 -18.84
CA MET A 19 -37.61 73.70 -20.17
C MET A 19 -37.91 75.14 -20.65
N PRO A 20 -37.34 75.60 -21.77
CA PRO A 20 -37.56 76.95 -22.26
C PRO A 20 -38.90 77.07 -22.98
N ASP A 21 -39.48 78.28 -22.99
CA ASP A 21 -40.76 78.56 -23.66
C ASP A 21 -40.72 78.38 -25.19
N LYS A 22 -39.52 78.48 -25.77
CA LYS A 22 -39.27 78.26 -27.20
C LYS A 22 -37.93 77.56 -27.41
N CYS A 23 -37.81 76.83 -28.51
CA CYS A 23 -36.54 76.26 -28.93
C CYS A 23 -35.53 77.39 -29.19
N PRO A 24 -34.36 77.41 -28.51
CA PRO A 24 -33.36 78.47 -28.69
C PRO A 24 -32.66 78.43 -30.05
N ILE A 25 -32.89 77.37 -30.85
CA ILE A 25 -32.26 77.17 -32.16
C ILE A 25 -33.21 77.56 -33.31
N CYS A 26 -34.47 77.14 -33.26
CA CYS A 26 -35.43 77.35 -34.36
C CYS A 26 -36.69 78.13 -33.97
N GLY A 27 -36.85 78.50 -32.70
CA GLY A 27 -38.00 79.27 -32.21
C GLY A 27 -39.32 78.49 -32.08
N ALA A 28 -39.33 77.18 -32.35
CA ALA A 28 -40.52 76.34 -32.19
C ALA A 28 -41.04 76.35 -30.74
N ASP A 29 -42.36 76.28 -30.56
CA ASP A 29 -43.00 76.30 -29.25
C ASP A 29 -42.67 75.07 -28.40
N THR A 30 -42.90 75.18 -27.09
CA THR A 30 -42.65 74.13 -26.09
C THR A 30 -43.27 72.77 -26.41
N SER A 31 -44.37 72.73 -27.15
CA SER A 31 -45.02 71.49 -27.61
C SER A 31 -44.08 70.58 -28.42
N HIS A 32 -43.06 71.16 -29.04
CA HIS A 32 -42.09 70.44 -29.85
C HIS A 32 -40.82 70.06 -29.10
N LEU A 33 -40.70 70.41 -27.81
CA LEU A 33 -39.54 70.14 -26.97
C LEU A 33 -39.80 68.94 -26.06
N SER A 34 -38.84 68.03 -25.98
CA SER A 34 -38.88 66.93 -25.00
C SER A 34 -37.55 66.79 -24.26
N GLU A 35 -37.62 66.49 -22.96
CA GLU A 35 -36.42 66.23 -22.14
C GLU A 35 -35.84 64.86 -22.50
N VAL A 36 -34.58 64.84 -22.93
CA VAL A 36 -33.84 63.61 -23.18
C VAL A 36 -33.36 63.10 -21.83
N LYS A 37 -34.11 62.17 -21.23
CA LYS A 37 -33.62 61.41 -20.07
C LYS A 37 -32.47 60.51 -20.55
N SER A 38 -31.23 60.87 -20.21
CA SER A 38 -30.11 59.96 -20.41
C SER A 38 -30.41 58.67 -19.64
N LYS A 39 -30.53 57.54 -20.33
CA LYS A 39 -30.56 56.21 -19.71
C LYS A 39 -29.18 55.93 -19.10
N GLY A 40 -28.87 56.58 -17.99
CA GLY A 40 -27.77 56.17 -17.12
C GLY A 40 -28.15 54.84 -16.49
N ILE A 41 -27.24 53.86 -16.53
CA ILE A 41 -27.40 52.63 -15.78
C ILE A 41 -27.46 53.01 -14.30
N ASN A 42 -28.52 52.60 -13.60
CA ASN A 42 -28.66 52.89 -12.18
C ASN A 42 -27.73 51.96 -11.39
N THR A 43 -26.52 52.44 -11.08
CA THR A 43 -25.46 51.68 -10.39
C THR A 43 -25.79 51.32 -8.95
N ASN A 44 -26.81 51.95 -8.35
CA ASN A 44 -27.32 51.62 -7.02
C ASN A 44 -28.54 50.68 -7.07
N GLY A 45 -28.95 50.24 -8.27
CA GLY A 45 -30.07 49.33 -8.45
C GLY A 45 -29.69 47.89 -8.14
N ASN A 46 -30.59 47.14 -7.49
CA ASN A 46 -30.40 45.72 -7.21
C ASN A 46 -30.05 44.90 -8.45
N VAL A 47 -30.63 45.24 -9.62
CA VAL A 47 -30.34 44.57 -10.90
C VAL A 47 -28.90 44.79 -11.34
N TYR A 48 -28.38 46.02 -11.21
CA TYR A 48 -26.99 46.32 -11.55
C TYR A 48 -26.04 45.54 -10.65
N THR A 49 -26.30 45.53 -9.33
CA THR A 49 -25.50 44.78 -8.36
C THR A 49 -25.49 43.28 -8.67
N ILE A 50 -26.64 42.69 -8.99
CA ILE A 50 -26.75 41.26 -9.34
C ILE A 50 -25.99 40.95 -10.63
N CYS A 51 -26.17 41.74 -11.69
CA CYS A 51 -25.46 41.53 -12.95
C CYS A 51 -23.94 41.72 -12.81
N TYR A 52 -23.51 42.75 -12.08
CA TYR A 52 -22.10 43.00 -11.80
C TYR A 52 -21.47 41.84 -11.03
N ALA A 53 -22.12 41.38 -9.96
CA ALA A 53 -21.66 40.24 -9.18
C ALA A 53 -21.57 38.97 -10.05
N ALA A 54 -22.57 38.70 -10.90
CA ALA A 54 -22.57 37.54 -11.79
C ALA A 54 -21.39 37.58 -12.78
N VAL A 55 -21.15 38.73 -13.42
CA VAL A 55 -20.02 38.89 -14.35
C VAL A 55 -18.68 38.74 -13.63
N MET A 56 -18.53 39.33 -12.45
CA MET A 56 -17.32 39.19 -11.65
C MET A 56 -17.05 37.75 -11.24
N VAL A 57 -18.07 37.00 -10.81
CA VAL A 57 -17.92 35.58 -10.46
C VAL A 57 -17.48 34.76 -11.67
N VAL A 58 -18.08 34.97 -12.84
CA VAL A 58 -17.69 34.25 -14.07
C VAL A 58 -16.25 34.58 -14.47
N LEU A 59 -15.86 35.85 -14.43
CA LEU A 59 -14.49 36.26 -14.74
C LEU A 59 -13.47 35.65 -13.78
N VAL A 60 -13.71 35.74 -12.47
CA VAL A 60 -12.79 35.19 -11.46
C VAL A 60 -12.70 33.67 -11.56
N ALA A 61 -13.83 32.98 -11.77
CA ALA A 61 -13.85 31.53 -11.93
C ALA A 61 -13.06 31.08 -13.17
N PHE A 62 -13.24 31.76 -14.32
CA PHE A 62 -12.50 31.45 -15.53
C PHE A 62 -11.00 31.69 -15.38
N LEU A 63 -10.62 32.82 -14.76
CA LEU A 63 -9.22 33.15 -14.52
C LEU A 63 -8.55 32.12 -13.59
N LEU A 64 -9.19 31.76 -12.47
CA LEU A 64 -8.66 30.77 -11.55
C LEU A 64 -8.54 29.38 -12.20
N ALA A 65 -9.53 28.97 -12.99
CA ALA A 65 -9.50 27.71 -13.72
C ALA A 65 -8.36 27.68 -14.76
N PHE A 66 -8.18 28.76 -15.51
CA PHE A 66 -7.10 28.89 -16.48
C PHE A 66 -5.72 28.82 -15.82
N VAL A 67 -5.49 29.62 -14.77
CA VAL A 67 -4.22 29.62 -14.03
C VAL A 67 -3.94 28.25 -13.42
N SER A 68 -4.94 27.63 -12.78
CA SER A 68 -4.81 26.29 -12.20
C SER A 68 -4.44 25.26 -13.27
N SER A 69 -5.11 25.26 -14.41
CA SER A 69 -4.85 24.30 -15.49
C SER A 69 -3.49 24.50 -16.16
N ALA A 70 -3.03 25.74 -16.32
CA ALA A 70 -1.75 26.04 -16.94
C ALA A 70 -0.57 25.61 -16.05
N LEU A 71 -0.71 25.73 -14.72
CA LEU A 71 0.37 25.40 -13.78
C LEU A 71 0.35 23.93 -13.35
N LYS A 72 -0.77 23.21 -13.52
CA LYS A 72 -0.94 21.84 -13.03
C LYS A 72 0.16 20.86 -13.49
N PRO A 73 0.58 20.81 -14.78
CA PRO A 73 1.64 19.89 -15.20
C PRO A 73 2.98 20.13 -14.48
N ALA A 74 3.34 21.40 -14.25
CA ALA A 74 4.55 21.75 -13.54
C ALA A 74 4.46 21.43 -12.04
N GLN A 75 3.27 21.60 -11.44
CA GLN A 75 3.01 21.19 -10.05
C GLN A 75 3.10 19.67 -9.90
N ASP A 76 2.46 18.91 -10.79
CA ASP A 76 2.48 17.44 -10.76
C ASP A 76 3.91 16.90 -10.91
N ALA A 77 4.72 17.48 -11.80
CA ALA A 77 6.13 17.13 -11.91
C ALA A 77 6.94 17.45 -10.64
N ASN A 78 6.65 18.57 -9.97
CA ASN A 78 7.30 18.91 -8.71
C ASN A 78 6.91 17.95 -7.58
N VAL A 79 5.63 17.60 -7.48
CA VAL A 79 5.10 16.63 -6.50
C VAL A 79 5.70 15.25 -6.74
N ALA A 80 5.81 14.83 -8.00
CA ALA A 80 6.43 13.55 -8.34
C ALA A 80 7.92 13.50 -7.92
N ILE A 81 8.67 14.55 -8.22
CA ILE A 81 10.08 14.64 -7.78
C ILE A 81 10.19 14.66 -6.26
N ASP A 82 9.29 15.36 -5.57
CA ASP A 82 9.27 15.37 -4.10
C ASP A 82 8.97 13.97 -3.55
N LYS A 83 8.00 13.24 -4.10
CA LYS A 83 7.71 11.84 -3.73
C LYS A 83 8.95 10.95 -3.90
N LYS A 84 9.65 11.05 -5.04
CA LYS A 84 10.91 10.33 -5.27
C LYS A 84 11.98 10.70 -4.22
N LYS A 85 12.13 11.99 -3.87
CA LYS A 85 13.04 12.44 -2.81
C LYS A 85 12.70 11.86 -1.45
N GLN A 86 11.43 11.81 -1.08
CA GLN A 86 10.98 11.25 0.20
C GLN A 86 11.27 9.75 0.29
N ILE A 87 11.04 9.00 -0.79
CA ILE A 87 11.42 7.58 -0.89
C ILE A 87 12.94 7.40 -0.73
N LEU A 88 13.74 8.19 -1.45
CA LEU A 88 15.21 8.16 -1.34
C LEU A 88 15.71 8.53 0.06
N ALA A 89 15.05 9.49 0.74
CA ALA A 89 15.39 9.86 2.11
C ALA A 89 15.15 8.73 3.11
N SER A 90 14.17 7.85 2.87
CA SER A 90 13.96 6.64 3.67
C SER A 90 15.05 5.58 3.47
N LEU A 91 15.78 5.63 2.35
CA LEU A 91 16.98 4.84 2.07
C LEU A 91 18.26 5.55 2.55
N ASN A 92 18.12 6.58 3.39
CA ASN A 92 19.21 7.42 3.91
C ASN A 92 19.97 8.24 2.84
N VAL A 93 19.38 8.44 1.67
CA VAL A 93 19.94 9.32 0.62
C VAL A 93 19.24 10.67 0.67
N ARG A 94 19.87 11.65 1.33
CA ARG A 94 19.31 12.98 1.59
C ARG A 94 20.09 14.08 0.86
N GLY A 95 19.47 15.26 0.70
CA GLY A 95 20.15 16.45 0.16
C GLY A 95 20.40 16.44 -1.34
N ILE A 96 19.65 15.65 -2.11
CA ILE A 96 19.85 15.50 -3.57
C ILE A 96 19.29 16.71 -4.32
N ALA A 97 20.07 17.25 -5.27
CA ALA A 97 19.61 18.27 -6.20
C ALA A 97 18.45 17.75 -7.04
N LYS A 98 17.49 18.62 -7.39
CA LYS A 98 16.27 18.22 -8.12
C LYS A 98 16.57 17.47 -9.43
N SER A 99 17.65 17.83 -10.12
CA SER A 99 18.13 17.22 -11.37
C SER A 99 18.55 15.77 -11.22
N ASP A 100 19.07 15.38 -10.05
CA ASP A 100 19.75 14.10 -9.85
C ASP A 100 18.85 13.06 -9.18
N VAL A 101 17.67 13.49 -8.73
CA VAL A 101 16.69 12.64 -8.03
C VAL A 101 16.26 11.46 -8.90
N GLU A 102 15.97 11.70 -10.18
CA GLU A 102 15.48 10.63 -11.06
C GLU A 102 16.56 9.59 -11.31
N ALA A 103 17.78 10.04 -11.63
CA ALA A 103 18.91 9.14 -11.81
C ALA A 103 19.18 8.29 -10.56
N LYS A 104 19.14 8.90 -9.36
CA LYS A 104 19.33 8.17 -8.09
C LYS A 104 18.17 7.24 -7.75
N PHE A 105 16.95 7.63 -8.11
CA PHE A 105 15.77 6.79 -7.94
C PHE A 105 15.87 5.55 -8.82
N ASP A 106 16.19 5.71 -10.10
CA ASP A 106 16.30 4.60 -11.05
C ASP A 106 17.52 3.70 -10.75
N GLU A 107 18.58 4.26 -10.14
CA GLU A 107 19.75 3.50 -9.67
C GLU A 107 19.42 2.58 -8.49
N LEU A 108 18.64 3.08 -7.51
CA LEU A 108 18.42 2.39 -6.24
C LEU A 108 17.13 1.58 -6.21
N ILE A 109 16.07 2.04 -6.87
CA ILE A 109 14.78 1.34 -6.93
C ILE A 109 14.80 0.35 -8.09
N GLN A 110 14.81 -0.94 -7.75
CA GLN A 110 14.94 -2.02 -8.73
C GLN A 110 13.60 -2.44 -9.31
N GLU A 111 12.58 -2.52 -8.45
CA GLU A 111 11.24 -2.99 -8.82
C GLU A 111 10.19 -2.26 -8.01
N THR A 112 9.03 -2.04 -8.61
CA THR A 112 7.85 -1.50 -7.95
C THR A 112 6.68 -2.45 -8.14
N CYS A 113 5.85 -2.61 -7.12
CA CYS A 113 4.62 -3.39 -7.22
C CYS A 113 3.53 -2.83 -6.31
N VAL A 114 2.30 -3.22 -6.60
CA VAL A 114 1.15 -2.96 -5.75
C VAL A 114 0.58 -4.29 -5.29
N VAL A 115 0.42 -4.44 -3.98
CA VAL A 115 -0.17 -5.62 -3.37
C VAL A 115 -1.59 -5.28 -2.92
N THR A 116 -2.55 -6.16 -3.16
CA THR A 116 -3.90 -6.03 -2.59
C THR A 116 -3.98 -6.73 -1.24
N PRO A 117 -4.95 -6.39 -0.37
CA PRO A 117 -5.17 -7.10 0.90
C PRO A 117 -5.31 -8.62 0.76
N ASP A 118 -5.76 -9.09 -0.40
CA ASP A 118 -5.93 -10.52 -0.72
C ASP A 118 -4.60 -11.22 -1.08
N GLY A 119 -3.49 -10.47 -1.11
CA GLY A 119 -2.15 -10.97 -1.45
C GLY A 119 -1.86 -11.03 -2.95
N HIS A 120 -2.72 -10.45 -3.80
CA HIS A 120 -2.42 -10.34 -5.23
C HIS A 120 -1.40 -9.23 -5.47
N VAL A 121 -0.34 -9.56 -6.21
CA VAL A 121 0.75 -8.63 -6.55
C VAL A 121 0.63 -8.23 -8.01
N THR A 122 0.57 -6.93 -8.27
CA THR A 122 0.62 -6.33 -9.61
C THR A 122 1.97 -5.65 -9.81
N GLU A 123 2.65 -5.93 -10.92
CA GLU A 123 3.90 -5.27 -11.28
C GLU A 123 3.67 -3.81 -11.70
N GLY A 124 4.55 -2.90 -11.26
CA GLY A 124 4.41 -1.47 -11.52
C GLY A 124 3.30 -0.81 -10.70
N GLY A 125 2.92 0.42 -11.08
CA GLY A 125 1.76 1.12 -10.50
C GLY A 125 1.94 1.69 -9.09
N ALA A 126 3.05 1.37 -8.40
CA ALA A 126 3.24 1.75 -6.99
C ALA A 126 3.34 3.27 -6.80
N PHE A 127 3.85 3.98 -7.82
CA PHE A 127 4.05 5.43 -7.77
C PHE A 127 2.73 6.20 -7.96
N GLU A 128 1.79 5.61 -8.69
CA GLU A 128 0.47 6.13 -9.00
C GLU A 128 -0.50 5.98 -7.82
N VAL A 129 -0.21 5.08 -6.87
CA VAL A 129 -1.02 4.94 -5.65
C VAL A 129 -0.92 6.22 -4.82
N GLU A 130 -2.08 6.83 -4.58
CA GLU A 130 -2.18 8.00 -3.72
C GLU A 130 -2.10 7.61 -2.24
N THR A 131 -1.58 8.50 -1.40
CA THR A 131 -1.46 8.25 0.06
C THR A 131 -2.79 7.85 0.72
N LYS A 132 -3.93 8.31 0.17
CA LYS A 132 -5.27 7.98 0.69
C LYS A 132 -5.67 6.53 0.42
N GLU A 133 -5.24 5.97 -0.70
CA GLU A 133 -5.53 4.59 -1.13
C GLU A 133 -4.67 3.56 -0.39
N ILE A 134 -3.61 3.99 0.32
CA ILE A 134 -2.79 3.08 1.14
C ILE A 134 -3.70 2.40 2.18
N GLY A 135 -3.73 1.07 2.20
CA GLY A 135 -4.66 0.25 3.00
C GLY A 135 -5.69 -0.49 2.15
N GLU A 136 -6.04 0.04 0.98
CA GLU A 136 -6.76 -0.67 -0.08
C GLU A 136 -5.79 -1.23 -1.13
N LYS A 137 -4.71 -0.48 -1.38
CA LYS A 137 -3.57 -0.85 -2.21
C LYS A 137 -2.31 -0.68 -1.38
N PHE A 138 -1.39 -1.63 -1.48
CA PHE A 138 -0.12 -1.64 -0.74
C PHE A 138 1.03 -1.48 -1.72
N PRO A 139 1.42 -0.24 -2.07
CA PRO A 139 2.58 0.02 -2.91
C PRO A 139 3.86 -0.41 -2.19
N VAL A 140 4.73 -1.14 -2.89
CA VAL A 140 6.02 -1.59 -2.37
C VAL A 140 7.10 -1.25 -3.38
N TYR A 141 8.19 -0.67 -2.90
CA TYR A 141 9.37 -0.37 -3.71
C TYR A 141 10.51 -1.26 -3.23
N LYS A 142 10.98 -2.15 -4.10
CA LYS A 142 12.17 -2.95 -3.85
C LYS A 142 13.38 -2.13 -4.26
N ALA A 143 14.29 -1.94 -3.32
CA ALA A 143 15.44 -1.10 -3.49
C ALA A 143 16.72 -1.79 -3.04
N LYS A 144 17.85 -1.26 -3.45
CA LYS A 144 19.13 -1.50 -2.78
C LYS A 144 19.56 -0.24 -2.04
N THR A 145 20.06 -0.40 -0.83
CA THR A 145 20.68 0.70 -0.10
C THR A 145 22.00 1.08 -0.79
N ALA A 146 22.54 2.25 -0.47
CA ALA A 146 23.87 2.65 -0.95
C ALA A 146 24.98 1.66 -0.53
N ALA A 147 24.77 0.89 0.55
CA ALA A 147 25.67 -0.17 1.00
C ALA A 147 25.50 -1.49 0.22
N GLY A 148 24.47 -1.60 -0.62
CA GLY A 148 24.16 -2.78 -1.43
C GLY A 148 23.16 -3.76 -0.80
N ASP A 149 22.65 -3.46 0.40
CA ASP A 149 21.65 -4.29 1.08
C ASP A 149 20.30 -4.19 0.39
N GLU A 150 19.59 -5.32 0.27
CA GLU A 150 18.21 -5.32 -0.23
C GLU A 150 17.26 -4.68 0.79
N ALA A 151 16.35 -3.83 0.29
CA ALA A 151 15.41 -3.07 1.09
C ALA A 151 14.01 -3.10 0.47
N LEU A 152 12.99 -3.12 1.31
CA LEU A 152 11.60 -2.85 0.94
C LEU A 152 11.20 -1.50 1.52
N VAL A 153 10.88 -0.54 0.66
CA VAL A 153 10.34 0.74 1.09
C VAL A 153 8.82 0.67 1.08
N LEU A 154 8.24 0.93 2.25
CA LEU A 154 6.82 0.82 2.54
C LEU A 154 6.24 2.21 2.81
N PRO A 155 5.36 2.73 1.93
CA PRO A 155 4.61 3.95 2.19
C PRO A 155 3.56 3.71 3.26
N LEU A 156 3.55 4.56 4.28
CA LEU A 156 2.63 4.51 5.41
C LEU A 156 1.78 5.79 5.43
N LYS A 157 0.54 5.65 5.89
CA LYS A 157 -0.36 6.79 6.16
C LYS A 157 -0.86 6.72 7.59
N GLY A 158 -1.09 7.87 8.18
CA GLY A 158 -1.56 8.00 9.56
C GLY A 158 -2.29 9.31 9.79
N ARG A 159 -2.65 9.55 11.04
CA ARG A 159 -3.32 10.78 11.48
C ARG A 159 -2.58 11.37 12.67
N GLY A 160 -2.29 12.67 12.57
CA GLY A 160 -1.67 13.44 13.62
C GLY A 160 -2.71 14.14 14.49
N LEU A 161 -2.31 15.26 15.09
CA LEU A 161 -3.23 16.10 15.85
C LEU A 161 -4.12 16.90 14.90
N TRP A 162 -3.52 17.56 13.91
CA TRP A 162 -4.22 18.53 13.06
C TRP A 162 -4.55 18.01 11.67
N GLY A 163 -3.79 17.02 11.16
CA GLY A 163 -3.93 16.58 9.78
C GLY A 163 -3.39 15.18 9.49
N GLY A 164 -3.27 14.86 8.21
CA GLY A 164 -2.67 13.61 7.75
C GLY A 164 -1.18 13.53 8.08
N LEU A 165 -0.73 12.34 8.44
CA LEU A 165 0.69 11.96 8.49
C LEU A 165 0.96 10.99 7.36
N TRP A 166 2.17 11.04 6.82
CA TRP A 166 2.65 10.02 5.91
C TRP A 166 4.12 9.75 6.15
N GLY A 167 4.58 8.61 5.66
CA GLY A 167 5.98 8.26 5.73
C GLY A 167 6.35 7.15 4.79
N TYR A 168 7.65 6.93 4.69
CA TYR A 168 8.26 5.82 3.97
C TYR A 168 9.23 5.14 4.93
N VAL A 169 9.04 3.85 5.16
CA VAL A 169 9.93 3.07 6.02
C VAL A 169 10.60 2.02 5.16
N ALA A 170 11.93 2.06 5.11
CA ALA A 170 12.75 1.05 4.47
C ALA A 170 13.04 -0.06 5.48
N VAL A 171 12.64 -1.29 5.19
CA VAL A 171 12.88 -2.47 6.02
C VAL A 171 13.66 -3.52 5.23
N THR A 172 14.27 -4.46 5.94
CA THR A 172 14.84 -5.66 5.33
C THR A 172 13.73 -6.54 4.72
N PRO A 173 14.00 -7.35 3.67
CA PRO A 173 12.97 -8.15 3.01
C PRO A 173 12.26 -9.18 3.90
N ASP A 174 12.88 -9.54 5.03
CA ASP A 174 12.35 -10.44 6.06
C ASP A 174 11.56 -9.70 7.17
N PHE A 175 11.35 -8.38 7.02
CA PHE A 175 10.70 -7.52 8.01
C PHE A 175 11.32 -7.59 9.40
N GLN A 176 12.61 -7.89 9.53
CA GLN A 176 13.27 -7.96 10.83
C GLN A 176 13.78 -6.61 11.31
N LYS A 177 14.37 -5.81 10.41
CA LYS A 177 15.04 -4.56 10.78
C LYS A 177 14.63 -3.40 9.89
N VAL A 178 14.62 -2.22 10.48
CA VAL A 178 14.49 -0.96 9.75
C VAL A 178 15.87 -0.52 9.25
N LEU A 179 15.96 -0.22 7.96
CA LEU A 179 17.15 0.32 7.30
C LEU A 179 17.12 1.85 7.29
N GLY A 180 15.94 2.45 7.27
CA GLY A 180 15.76 3.89 7.35
C GLY A 180 14.29 4.28 7.31
N ALA A 181 14.02 5.55 7.59
CA ALA A 181 12.67 6.08 7.63
C ALA A 181 12.64 7.55 7.22
N TYR A 182 11.50 7.95 6.65
CA TYR A 182 11.15 9.33 6.37
C TYR A 182 9.70 9.56 6.80
N PHE A 183 9.44 10.66 7.51
CA PHE A 183 8.10 11.05 7.94
C PHE A 183 7.85 12.51 7.60
N ASP A 184 6.60 12.81 7.25
CA ASP A 184 6.16 14.17 6.98
C ASP A 184 4.68 14.32 7.35
N HIS A 185 4.17 15.54 7.27
CA HIS A 185 2.84 15.86 7.75
C HIS A 185 2.18 16.96 6.93
N GLU A 186 0.85 17.02 7.01
CA GLU A 186 0.08 18.03 6.31
C GLU A 186 0.14 19.38 7.03
N SER A 187 -0.05 19.39 8.36
CA SER A 187 -0.35 20.63 9.10
C SER A 187 0.02 20.59 10.59
N GLU A 188 0.96 19.73 11.00
CA GLU A 188 1.43 19.70 12.38
C GLU A 188 2.15 21.00 12.76
N THR A 189 2.08 21.36 14.04
CA THR A 189 2.60 22.64 14.53
C THR A 189 4.13 22.70 14.44
N ALA A 190 4.66 23.74 13.79
CA ALA A 190 6.09 24.01 13.70
C ALA A 190 6.75 24.09 15.09
N GLY A 191 7.90 23.44 15.25
CA GLY A 191 8.62 23.38 16.54
C GLY A 191 8.05 22.39 17.56
N LEU A 192 6.90 21.76 17.28
CA LEU A 192 6.32 20.66 18.06
C LEU A 192 6.17 19.43 17.16
N GLY A 193 4.96 19.12 16.69
CA GLY A 193 4.69 17.94 15.88
C GLY A 193 5.45 17.91 14.55
N ALA A 194 5.80 19.08 13.99
CA ALA A 194 6.57 19.14 12.75
C ALA A 194 8.00 18.58 12.88
N LEU A 195 8.52 18.44 14.10
CA LEU A 195 9.86 17.88 14.33
C LEU A 195 9.99 16.41 13.92
N ILE A 196 8.90 15.72 13.58
CA ILE A 196 8.96 14.37 12.99
C ILE A 196 9.63 14.36 11.60
N LYS A 197 9.66 15.51 10.92
CA LYS A 197 10.34 15.69 9.62
C LYS A 197 11.86 15.76 9.77
N GLU A 198 12.34 16.09 10.96
CA GLU A 198 13.77 16.26 11.21
C GLU A 198 14.50 14.93 11.20
N GLU A 199 15.69 14.93 10.62
CA GLU A 199 16.54 13.74 10.53
C GLU A 199 16.85 13.16 11.91
N LYS A 200 17.02 14.03 12.93
CA LYS A 200 17.25 13.61 14.31
C LYS A 200 16.17 12.69 14.86
N PHE A 201 14.90 12.88 14.47
CA PHE A 201 13.82 12.00 14.88
C PHE A 201 13.82 10.72 14.04
N GLN A 202 13.95 10.86 12.72
CA GLN A 202 13.88 9.77 11.75
C GLN A 202 15.02 8.77 11.89
N SER A 203 16.23 9.23 12.21
CA SER A 203 17.41 8.38 12.37
C SER A 203 17.30 7.41 13.55
N GLN A 204 16.43 7.69 14.53
CA GLN A 204 16.19 6.79 15.67
C GLN A 204 15.58 5.45 15.24
N PHE A 205 14.98 5.40 14.05
CA PHE A 205 14.40 4.19 13.47
C PHE A 205 15.46 3.25 12.91
N ILE A 206 16.61 3.76 12.47
CA ILE A 206 17.64 2.96 11.80
C ILE A 206 18.15 1.87 12.74
N GLY A 207 18.18 0.62 12.26
CA GLY A 207 18.64 -0.55 13.00
C GLY A 207 17.61 -1.12 13.99
N ARG A 208 16.46 -0.47 14.18
CA ARG A 208 15.43 -0.93 15.12
C ARG A 208 14.77 -2.24 14.63
N PRO A 209 14.52 -3.21 15.52
CA PRO A 209 13.72 -4.38 15.19
C PRO A 209 12.27 -3.97 14.89
N VAL A 210 11.72 -4.53 13.81
CA VAL A 210 10.33 -4.30 13.41
C VAL A 210 9.38 -5.23 14.19
N MET A 211 9.80 -6.47 14.38
CA MET A 211 9.03 -7.52 15.05
C MET A 211 9.36 -7.59 16.55
N GLY A 212 8.35 -7.89 17.35
CA GLY A 212 8.48 -8.24 18.77
C GLY A 212 8.78 -9.73 18.96
N ALA A 213 9.03 -10.11 20.21
CA ALA A 213 9.34 -11.49 20.60
C ALA A 213 8.17 -12.47 20.34
N ASP A 214 6.95 -11.95 20.19
CA ASP A 214 5.74 -12.71 19.87
C ASP A 214 5.53 -12.94 18.36
N GLY A 215 6.46 -12.47 17.53
CA GLY A 215 6.41 -12.59 16.07
C GLY A 215 5.44 -11.61 15.41
N LYS A 216 4.93 -10.61 16.13
CA LYS A 216 4.08 -9.53 15.59
C LYS A 216 4.87 -8.24 15.42
N VAL A 217 4.36 -7.31 14.62
CA VAL A 217 4.98 -5.98 14.53
C VAL A 217 4.86 -5.29 15.89
N ALA A 218 5.99 -4.82 16.41
CA ALA A 218 6.07 -4.15 17.72
C ALA A 218 6.79 -2.80 17.66
N LEU A 219 7.26 -2.40 16.47
CA LEU A 219 7.87 -1.10 16.25
C LEU A 219 6.86 0.02 16.48
N THR A 220 7.15 0.91 17.42
CA THR A 220 6.25 2.01 17.77
C THR A 220 6.99 3.21 18.34
N VAL A 221 6.28 4.32 18.49
CA VAL A 221 6.79 5.57 19.06
C VAL A 221 6.11 5.81 20.40
N VAL A 222 6.91 5.96 21.44
CA VAL A 222 6.45 6.21 22.80
C VAL A 222 6.74 7.66 23.20
N LYS A 223 6.26 8.07 24.37
CA LYS A 223 6.62 9.39 24.92
C LYS A 223 8.15 9.44 25.08
N LYS A 224 8.75 10.59 24.74
CA LYS A 224 10.19 10.80 24.89
C LYS A 224 10.67 10.47 26.32
N GLY A 225 11.73 9.68 26.42
CA GLY A 225 12.33 9.24 27.68
C GLY A 225 11.58 8.10 28.35
N ALA A 226 10.63 7.46 27.64
CA ALA A 226 9.88 6.30 28.12
C ALA A 226 10.10 5.05 27.22
N SER A 227 11.13 5.10 26.37
CA SER A 227 11.53 3.96 25.54
C SER A 227 12.27 2.93 26.38
N GLU A 228 11.62 1.79 26.63
CA GLU A 228 12.16 0.70 27.46
C GLU A 228 12.55 -0.54 26.63
N ALA A 229 12.02 -0.64 25.40
CA ALA A 229 12.25 -1.77 24.51
C ALA A 229 12.99 -1.33 23.23
N GLU A 230 13.73 -2.26 22.61
CA GLU A 230 14.45 -1.99 21.37
C GLU A 230 13.53 -1.63 20.19
N THR A 231 12.26 -2.05 20.22
CA THR A 231 11.24 -1.71 19.21
C THR A 231 10.57 -0.36 19.47
N GLN A 232 10.89 0.31 20.59
CA GLN A 232 10.31 1.59 20.94
C GLN A 232 11.25 2.73 20.55
N ILE A 233 10.65 3.82 20.11
CA ILE A 233 11.36 5.02 19.70
C ILE A 233 10.84 6.19 20.50
N ASP A 234 11.76 7.04 20.94
CA ASP A 234 11.41 8.27 21.64
C ASP A 234 10.69 9.24 20.70
N GLY A 235 9.48 9.60 21.11
CA GLY A 235 8.67 10.64 20.47
C GLY A 235 9.23 12.04 20.66
N VAL A 236 8.49 13.01 20.16
CA VAL A 236 8.86 14.43 20.21
C VAL A 236 8.31 15.09 21.48
N THR A 237 9.18 15.84 22.19
CA THR A 237 8.79 16.58 23.39
C THR A 237 7.70 17.61 23.05
N GLY A 238 6.62 17.64 23.83
CA GLY A 238 5.51 18.58 23.63
C GLY A 238 4.56 18.22 22.48
N ALA A 239 4.84 17.14 21.75
CA ALA A 239 4.01 16.67 20.62
C ALA A 239 3.57 15.21 20.82
N THR A 240 3.02 14.90 22.01
CA THR A 240 2.63 13.54 22.38
C THR A 240 1.58 12.96 21.43
N LEU A 241 0.60 13.74 20.99
CA LEU A 241 -0.47 13.27 20.10
C LEU A 241 0.07 12.94 18.70
N THR A 242 0.92 13.82 18.14
CA THR A 242 1.62 13.56 16.88
C THR A 242 2.51 12.32 16.99
N SER A 243 3.25 12.18 18.10
CA SER A 243 4.15 11.04 18.34
C SER A 243 3.37 9.72 18.42
N LYS A 244 2.23 9.71 19.11
CA LYS A 244 1.32 8.55 19.12
C LYS A 244 0.79 8.25 17.73
N GLY A 245 0.40 9.27 16.96
CA GLY A 245 -0.05 9.11 15.57
C GLY A 245 1.02 8.47 14.67
N VAL A 246 2.29 8.85 14.82
CA VAL A 246 3.41 8.20 14.12
C VAL A 246 3.59 6.75 14.61
N GLY A 247 3.53 6.52 15.92
CA GLY A 247 3.63 5.17 16.50
C GLY A 247 2.54 4.23 15.99
N GLU A 248 1.29 4.69 15.93
CA GLU A 248 0.16 3.96 15.38
C GLU A 248 0.29 3.75 13.86
N MET A 249 0.73 4.76 13.12
CA MET A 249 1.00 4.66 11.68
C MET A 249 2.05 3.60 11.35
N VAL A 250 3.14 3.57 12.11
CA VAL A 250 4.23 2.61 11.92
C VAL A 250 3.77 1.20 12.29
N LEU A 251 3.17 1.04 13.46
CA LEU A 251 2.71 -0.25 13.97
C LEU A 251 1.64 -0.86 13.04
N SER A 252 0.53 -0.14 12.80
CA SER A 252 -0.59 -0.64 12.00
C SER A 252 -0.28 -0.67 10.51
N GLY A 253 0.52 0.28 10.01
CA GLY A 253 0.90 0.36 8.62
C GLY A 253 1.78 -0.83 8.24
N ILE A 254 2.88 -1.07 8.96
CA ILE A 254 3.76 -2.21 8.68
C ILE A 254 3.03 -3.54 8.89
N GLN A 255 2.17 -3.65 9.92
CA GLN A 255 1.38 -4.86 10.13
C GLN A 255 0.52 -5.23 8.91
N GLN A 256 -0.12 -4.25 8.26
CA GLN A 256 -0.89 -4.49 7.04
C GLN A 256 -0.02 -5.02 5.89
N TYR A 257 1.19 -4.49 5.72
CA TYR A 257 2.13 -5.03 4.73
C TYR A 257 2.57 -6.45 5.06
N VAL A 258 2.86 -6.72 6.34
CA VAL A 258 3.22 -8.07 6.81
C VAL A 258 2.09 -9.06 6.56
N ASP A 259 0.83 -8.65 6.77
CA ASP A 259 -0.35 -9.50 6.54
C ASP A 259 -0.56 -9.75 5.03
N ALA A 260 -0.36 -8.73 4.19
CA ALA A 260 -0.52 -8.83 2.74
C ALA A 260 0.62 -9.62 2.05
N LEU A 261 1.86 -9.50 2.53
CA LEU A 261 3.04 -10.14 1.94
C LEU A 261 3.40 -11.48 2.59
N GLY A 262 2.96 -11.71 3.83
CA GLY A 262 3.28 -12.86 4.66
C GLY A 262 4.65 -12.74 5.34
N ALA A 263 4.66 -12.69 6.67
CA ALA A 263 5.89 -12.66 7.48
C ALA A 263 6.85 -13.83 7.12
N GLY A 264 8.08 -13.51 6.72
CA GLY A 264 9.14 -14.51 6.53
C GLY A 264 9.14 -15.25 5.20
N LYS A 265 8.32 -14.87 4.22
CA LYS A 265 8.62 -15.19 2.82
C LYS A 265 9.56 -14.11 2.29
N PRO A 266 10.72 -14.44 1.71
CA PRO A 266 11.49 -13.44 0.98
C PRO A 266 10.53 -12.83 -0.03
N ALA A 267 10.49 -11.51 -0.15
CA ALA A 267 9.65 -10.84 -1.13
C ALA A 267 10.12 -11.29 -2.53
N GLY A 268 9.60 -12.43 -3.01
CA GLY A 268 9.92 -13.02 -4.30
C GLY A 268 9.77 -11.94 -5.38
N SER A 269 10.66 -11.96 -6.38
CA SER A 269 10.75 -10.92 -7.41
C SER A 269 9.36 -10.46 -7.87
N CYS A 270 9.14 -9.15 -8.01
CA CYS A 270 7.87 -8.63 -8.51
C CYS A 270 7.56 -9.23 -9.89
N LYS A 271 8.62 -9.55 -10.65
CA LYS A 271 8.65 -10.09 -12.02
C LYS A 271 8.04 -11.47 -12.27
N ASN A 272 7.41 -12.12 -11.28
CA ASN A 272 6.86 -13.46 -11.49
C ASN A 272 5.65 -13.83 -10.65
N ALA A 273 4.91 -12.84 -10.13
CA ALA A 273 3.72 -13.12 -9.32
C ALA A 273 2.51 -13.62 -10.13
N GLN A 274 2.55 -13.49 -11.47
CA GLN A 274 1.36 -13.66 -12.31
C GLN A 274 1.28 -14.99 -13.11
N LYS A 275 2.25 -15.91 -13.05
CA LYS A 275 2.28 -17.07 -13.96
C LYS A 275 1.77 -18.43 -13.45
N CYS A 276 1.26 -18.51 -12.23
CA CYS A 276 0.90 -19.84 -11.68
C CYS A 276 -0.45 -20.42 -12.17
N CYS A 277 -1.35 -19.63 -12.78
CA CYS A 277 -2.70 -20.13 -13.13
C CYS A 277 -3.26 -19.52 -14.43
N GLU A 278 -2.72 -19.89 -15.60
CA GLU A 278 -3.38 -19.66 -16.91
C GLU A 278 -3.43 -20.94 -17.75
N LYS A 279 -3.98 -22.02 -17.18
CA LYS A 279 -4.44 -23.18 -17.98
C LYS A 279 -5.94 -23.36 -17.81
N PRO A 280 -6.70 -23.59 -18.91
CA PRO A 280 -8.17 -23.65 -18.88
C PRO A 280 -8.74 -24.83 -18.06
N ASP A 281 -7.91 -25.77 -17.63
CA ASP A 281 -8.31 -26.91 -16.79
C ASP A 281 -7.94 -26.78 -15.29
N CYS A 282 -7.39 -25.63 -14.87
CA CYS A 282 -6.97 -25.44 -13.48
C CYS A 282 -8.15 -25.01 -12.59
N LYS A 283 -8.90 -25.98 -12.06
CA LYS A 283 -9.93 -25.73 -11.03
C LYS A 283 -9.29 -25.52 -9.65
N CYS A 284 -8.58 -24.42 -9.46
CA CYS A 284 -8.23 -23.93 -8.12
C CYS A 284 -9.37 -23.05 -7.59
N ALA A 285 -10.54 -23.67 -7.39
CA ALA A 285 -11.60 -23.08 -6.58
C ALA A 285 -11.40 -23.55 -5.14
N GLU A 286 -11.16 -22.58 -4.26
CA GLU A 286 -11.16 -22.68 -2.80
C GLU A 286 -9.99 -23.46 -2.15
N LYS A 287 -9.12 -22.69 -1.49
CA LYS A 287 -8.06 -23.03 -0.50
C LYS A 287 -6.62 -23.23 -1.01
N LYS A 288 -5.80 -22.27 -0.54
CA LYS A 288 -4.37 -22.34 -0.19
C LYS A 288 -3.37 -22.65 -1.32
N VAL A 289 -2.62 -21.60 -1.65
CA VAL A 289 -1.35 -21.57 -2.39
C VAL A 289 -0.51 -22.82 -2.17
N CYS A 290 -0.17 -23.52 -3.25
CA CYS A 290 0.82 -24.60 -3.25
C CYS A 290 2.21 -24.00 -2.97
N ALA A 291 2.91 -24.52 -1.95
CA ALA A 291 4.29 -24.16 -1.66
C ALA A 291 5.16 -25.43 -1.71
N CYS A 292 6.20 -25.44 -2.54
CA CYS A 292 7.27 -26.43 -2.47
C CYS A 292 8.09 -26.22 -1.18
N LYS A 293 8.63 -27.30 -0.60
CA LYS A 293 9.29 -27.34 0.72
C LYS A 293 10.59 -26.52 0.80
N ASP A 294 11.13 -26.07 -0.32
CA ASP A 294 12.37 -25.32 -0.48
C ASP A 294 12.13 -23.85 -0.87
N GLY A 295 10.87 -23.43 -1.00
CA GLY A 295 10.53 -22.02 -1.27
C GLY A 295 10.91 -21.51 -2.66
N SER A 296 11.25 -22.39 -3.61
CA SER A 296 11.52 -22.00 -4.99
C SER A 296 10.23 -21.98 -5.81
N CYS A 297 9.87 -20.81 -6.35
CA CYS A 297 8.97 -20.69 -7.50
C CYS A 297 9.84 -20.20 -8.66
N GLY A 298 10.40 -21.14 -9.42
CA GLY A 298 11.24 -20.86 -10.58
C GLY A 298 10.92 -21.82 -11.71
N ASP A 299 10.78 -21.26 -12.91
CA ASP A 299 10.62 -22.01 -14.15
C ASP A 299 11.77 -23.02 -14.34
N ALA A 300 11.42 -24.20 -14.85
CA ALA A 300 12.29 -25.33 -15.22
C ALA A 300 12.70 -26.34 -14.12
N ALA A 301 11.74 -26.97 -13.42
CA ALA A 301 11.96 -28.33 -12.85
C ALA A 301 10.70 -29.15 -12.48
N CYS A 302 9.46 -28.73 -12.80
CA CYS A 302 8.29 -29.60 -12.57
C CYS A 302 8.11 -30.60 -13.72
N ASN A 303 9.06 -31.51 -13.90
CA ASN A 303 8.77 -32.77 -14.58
C ASN A 303 8.04 -33.67 -13.59
N CYS A 304 6.71 -33.67 -13.63
CA CYS A 304 5.92 -34.76 -13.08
C CYS A 304 6.11 -36.00 -13.96
N ALA A 305 7.31 -36.58 -13.93
CA ALA A 305 7.54 -37.94 -14.35
C ALA A 305 7.39 -38.81 -13.11
N SER A 306 6.53 -39.83 -13.25
CA SER A 306 6.36 -40.99 -12.38
C SER A 306 7.52 -41.25 -11.42
N ASP A 307 7.36 -40.90 -10.15
CA ASP A 307 7.75 -41.77 -9.05
C ASP A 307 7.18 -41.25 -7.72
N ALA A 308 6.47 -42.15 -7.05
CA ALA A 308 5.73 -41.90 -5.83
C ALA A 308 6.65 -41.50 -4.68
N LYS A 309 6.53 -40.25 -4.17
CA LYS A 309 6.98 -39.87 -2.82
C LYS A 309 6.54 -38.46 -2.36
N CYS A 310 5.34 -38.01 -2.72
CA CYS A 310 4.78 -36.78 -2.16
C CYS A 310 3.28 -36.95 -1.87
N CYS A 311 2.94 -37.56 -0.74
CA CYS A 311 1.68 -37.37 -0.02
C CYS A 311 1.76 -38.11 1.33
N ALA A 312 2.11 -37.38 2.39
CA ALA A 312 1.87 -37.83 3.75
C ALA A 312 1.24 -36.68 4.52
N ARG A 313 -0.08 -36.54 4.38
CA ARG A 313 -0.94 -36.02 5.43
C ARG A 313 -2.35 -36.57 5.21
N GLU A 314 -2.85 -37.19 6.27
CA GLU A 314 -4.22 -37.70 6.37
C GLU A 314 -5.21 -36.54 6.20
N GLU A 315 -6.35 -36.84 5.56
CA GLU A 315 -7.50 -35.97 5.29
C GLU A 315 -7.40 -35.04 4.06
N CYS A 316 -7.43 -35.64 2.86
CA CYS A 316 -7.91 -34.99 1.65
C CYS A 316 -9.11 -35.81 1.09
N PRO A 317 -10.36 -35.34 1.20
CA PRO A 317 -11.51 -36.06 0.66
C PRO A 317 -11.60 -35.81 -0.85
N CYS A 318 -10.96 -36.68 -1.64
CA CYS A 318 -11.02 -36.62 -3.09
C CYS A 318 -12.09 -37.60 -3.60
N ALA A 319 -13.24 -37.08 -4.02
CA ALA A 319 -14.26 -37.84 -4.75
C ALA A 319 -13.82 -38.11 -6.20
N CYS A 320 -12.80 -38.96 -6.40
CA CYS A 320 -12.28 -39.33 -7.72
C CYS A 320 -11.90 -40.82 -7.87
N CYS A 321 -12.49 -41.70 -7.06
CA CYS A 321 -12.34 -43.15 -7.24
C CYS A 321 -13.69 -43.87 -7.23
N GLU A 322 -14.53 -43.61 -8.23
CA GLU A 322 -15.60 -44.53 -8.61
C GLU A 322 -15.57 -44.72 -10.14
N LYS A 323 -14.77 -45.70 -10.57
CA LYS A 323 -14.94 -46.58 -11.75
C LYS A 323 -13.59 -47.21 -12.09
N ALA A 324 -13.21 -48.24 -11.35
CA ALA A 324 -12.19 -49.19 -11.79
C ALA A 324 -12.89 -50.51 -12.14
N ALA A 325 -13.00 -50.80 -13.44
CA ALA A 325 -13.22 -52.16 -13.93
C ALA A 325 -11.85 -52.85 -14.09
N PRO A 326 -11.75 -54.18 -13.86
CA PRO A 326 -10.46 -54.86 -13.80
C PRO A 326 -9.90 -55.16 -15.20
N CYS A 327 -8.63 -54.80 -15.44
CA CYS A 327 -7.91 -55.24 -16.63
C CYS A 327 -7.25 -56.61 -16.39
N GLU A 328 -7.86 -57.66 -16.94
CA GLU A 328 -7.14 -58.87 -17.34
C GLU A 328 -6.66 -58.71 -18.78
N LYS A 329 -5.35 -58.89 -19.03
CA LYS A 329 -4.74 -59.75 -20.08
C LYS A 329 -3.33 -59.29 -20.45
N LYS A 330 -2.45 -60.29 -20.55
CA LYS A 330 -1.10 -60.26 -21.15
C LYS A 330 -1.14 -59.78 -22.60
N HIS A 331 -0.11 -59.07 -23.04
CA HIS A 331 0.47 -59.29 -24.37
C HIS A 331 1.98 -58.96 -24.39
N GLU A 332 2.66 -59.74 -25.22
CA GLU A 332 4.09 -59.90 -25.43
C GLU A 332 4.71 -58.77 -26.27
N GLY A 333 6.05 -58.64 -26.16
CA GLY A 333 6.88 -58.16 -27.26
C GLY A 333 7.39 -56.72 -27.14
N CYS A 334 8.59 -56.56 -26.58
CA CYS A 334 9.50 -55.51 -27.04
C CYS A 334 10.94 -56.02 -26.93
N GLY A 335 11.53 -56.34 -28.08
CA GLY A 335 12.92 -56.72 -28.21
C GLY A 335 13.86 -55.51 -28.20
N GLN A 336 15.05 -55.75 -27.66
CA GLN A 336 16.37 -55.24 -28.08
C GLN A 336 16.45 -53.79 -28.58
N HIS A 337 17.21 -52.95 -27.85
CA HIS A 337 18.52 -52.53 -28.34
C HIS A 337 19.37 -51.93 -27.21
N GLU A 338 20.66 -52.22 -27.33
CA GLU A 338 21.74 -52.04 -26.35
C GLU A 338 22.24 -50.59 -26.24
N GLY A 339 22.79 -50.24 -25.07
CA GLY A 339 23.68 -49.07 -24.95
C GLY A 339 23.68 -48.35 -23.61
N CYS A 340 23.98 -49.02 -22.49
CA CYS A 340 24.43 -48.32 -21.27
C CYS A 340 25.55 -49.12 -20.57
N PRO A 341 26.68 -48.48 -20.19
CA PRO A 341 27.95 -49.16 -19.92
C PRO A 341 28.02 -49.90 -18.58
N LYS A 342 28.95 -50.86 -18.58
CA LYS A 342 29.21 -51.94 -17.63
C LYS A 342 29.31 -51.52 -16.15
N ALA A 343 28.67 -52.35 -15.32
CA ALA A 343 28.90 -52.46 -13.89
C ALA A 343 30.30 -53.03 -13.58
N GLN A 344 30.93 -52.51 -12.52
CA GLN A 344 31.99 -53.21 -11.78
C GLN A 344 31.55 -53.44 -10.33
N GLN A 345 31.42 -54.73 -10.02
CA GLN A 345 31.81 -55.43 -8.79
C GLN A 345 31.16 -55.06 -7.45
N GLY A 346 30.49 -56.07 -6.87
CA GLY A 346 30.63 -56.35 -5.43
C GLY A 346 29.36 -56.45 -4.59
N CYS A 347 28.49 -57.43 -4.82
CA CYS A 347 27.58 -57.90 -3.77
C CYS A 347 27.87 -59.38 -3.48
N GLY A 348 28.73 -59.59 -2.49
CA GLY A 348 28.90 -60.88 -1.84
C GLY A 348 27.96 -60.99 -0.63
N GLY A 349 27.34 -62.16 -0.49
CA GLY A 349 27.05 -62.81 0.79
C GLY A 349 25.92 -62.23 1.64
N CYS A 350 24.79 -62.93 1.68
CA CYS A 350 23.97 -63.03 2.89
C CYS A 350 24.68 -63.92 3.93
N PRO A 351 24.70 -63.52 5.21
CA PRO A 351 24.71 -64.48 6.30
C PRO A 351 23.40 -64.46 7.11
N GLU A 352 23.04 -65.66 7.55
CA GLU A 352 21.92 -66.03 8.41
C GLU A 352 21.98 -65.39 9.81
N LYS A 353 20.78 -65.15 10.37
CA LYS A 353 20.39 -65.17 11.80
C LYS A 353 21.16 -64.31 12.80
N ALA A 354 20.45 -63.31 13.36
CA ALA A 354 20.52 -62.98 14.78
C ALA A 354 19.18 -62.38 15.25
N GLU A 355 18.80 -62.74 16.47
CA GLU A 355 17.50 -62.57 17.12
C GLU A 355 17.13 -61.11 17.46
N ALA A 356 15.83 -60.80 17.44
CA ALA A 356 15.25 -59.57 18.00
C ALA A 356 14.65 -59.83 19.40
N PRO A 357 14.81 -58.93 20.39
CA PRO A 357 14.17 -59.10 21.69
C PRO A 357 12.68 -58.67 21.67
N LYS A 358 11.92 -59.40 22.49
CA LYS A 358 10.46 -59.33 22.69
C LYS A 358 10.03 -57.99 23.35
N CYS A 359 8.90 -57.44 22.89
CA CYS A 359 8.06 -56.55 23.69
C CYS A 359 6.79 -57.31 24.10
N GLN A 360 6.49 -57.38 25.40
CA GLN A 360 5.22 -57.87 25.93
C GLN A 360 4.49 -56.79 26.74
N SER A 361 3.23 -56.60 26.36
CA SER A 361 2.01 -56.30 27.16
C SER A 361 1.99 -55.12 28.16
N GLY A 362 1.00 -54.24 27.98
CA GLY A 362 0.51 -53.37 29.06
C GLY A 362 -0.35 -52.17 28.63
N SER A 363 -1.54 -52.42 28.06
CA SER A 363 -2.80 -51.60 28.06
C SER A 363 -2.74 -50.06 27.82
N ASN A 364 -3.33 -49.55 26.72
CA ASN A 364 -4.72 -49.01 26.62
C ASN A 364 -4.94 -47.71 27.45
N CYS A 365 -5.53 -46.61 26.99
CA CYS A 365 -6.48 -46.33 25.93
C CYS A 365 -6.36 -44.84 25.56
N CYS A 366 -6.29 -44.52 24.26
CA CYS A 366 -6.85 -43.34 23.58
C CYS A 366 -6.25 -43.25 22.17
N LYS A 367 -6.53 -44.26 21.34
CA LYS A 367 -6.54 -44.07 19.88
C LYS A 367 -7.98 -43.76 19.50
N ASN A 368 -8.18 -42.58 18.90
CA ASN A 368 -9.44 -41.92 18.54
C ASN A 368 -10.16 -41.20 19.69
N GLY A 369 -9.49 -40.20 20.29
CA GLY A 369 -10.13 -39.24 21.17
C GLY A 369 -10.03 -37.82 20.60
N LYS A 370 -11.15 -37.26 20.16
CA LYS A 370 -11.35 -35.81 20.16
C LYS A 370 -11.20 -35.35 21.61
N CYS A 371 -10.24 -34.47 21.88
CA CYS A 371 -10.19 -33.70 23.11
C CYS A 371 -10.95 -32.39 22.87
N ASP A 372 -12.03 -32.19 23.63
CA ASP A 372 -12.76 -30.93 23.64
C ASP A 372 -12.08 -29.90 24.55
N LYS A 373 -12.31 -28.61 24.24
CA LYS A 373 -11.75 -27.46 24.97
C LYS A 373 -12.45 -27.25 26.31
N SER A 374 -12.27 -28.17 27.24
CA SER A 374 -12.52 -27.94 28.67
C SER A 374 -11.83 -29.06 29.44
N GLY A 375 -10.68 -28.77 30.05
CA GLY A 375 -9.86 -29.76 30.75
C GLY A 375 -10.55 -30.37 31.97
N SER A 376 -11.36 -31.41 31.76
CA SER A 376 -11.81 -32.32 32.81
C SER A 376 -12.34 -33.64 32.23
N CYS A 377 -11.66 -34.76 32.54
CA CYS A 377 -12.25 -36.09 32.42
C CYS A 377 -13.16 -36.33 33.64
N GLY A 378 -14.43 -35.99 33.48
CA GLY A 378 -15.49 -36.38 34.42
C GLY A 378 -15.79 -37.87 34.28
N LYS A 379 -15.34 -38.68 35.24
CA LYS A 379 -16.04 -39.86 35.77
C LYS A 379 -15.42 -40.25 37.14
N PRO A 380 -16.25 -40.68 38.10
CA PRO A 380 -15.89 -40.71 39.52
C PRO A 380 -14.94 -41.88 39.84
N GLY A 381 -13.87 -41.62 40.61
CA GLY A 381 -13.01 -42.67 41.17
C GLY A 381 -11.51 -42.58 40.89
N CYS A 382 -10.97 -41.44 40.44
CA CYS A 382 -9.52 -41.24 40.34
C CYS A 382 -9.09 -40.03 41.17
N ASP A 383 -8.82 -40.28 42.44
CA ASP A 383 -8.15 -39.34 43.33
C ASP A 383 -6.68 -39.19 42.93
N GLY A 384 -6.26 -37.93 42.80
CA GLY A 384 -5.00 -37.45 43.34
C GLY A 384 -3.70 -37.95 42.71
N ASN A 385 -3.07 -37.01 42.01
CA ASN A 385 -1.64 -36.72 42.16
C ASN A 385 -0.66 -37.75 41.56
N LYS A 386 -0.15 -37.46 40.35
CA LYS A 386 1.28 -37.63 40.00
C LYS A 386 1.61 -37.09 38.61
N ALA A 387 2.44 -36.05 38.61
CA ALA A 387 3.30 -35.68 37.51
C ALA A 387 4.19 -36.87 37.10
N CYS A 388 4.41 -37.05 35.81
CA CYS A 388 5.44 -37.96 35.29
C CYS A 388 6.51 -37.15 34.55
N CYS A 389 7.46 -36.63 35.31
CA CYS A 389 8.84 -36.42 34.87
C CYS A 389 9.69 -37.62 35.31
N GLY A 390 10.65 -38.04 34.47
CA GLY A 390 11.93 -38.58 34.93
C GLY A 390 12.11 -40.11 34.96
N HIS A 391 12.74 -40.65 33.91
CA HIS A 391 13.95 -41.48 33.90
C HIS A 391 14.04 -42.19 32.53
N LYS A 392 15.16 -42.22 31.80
CA LYS A 392 16.53 -41.74 32.02
C LYS A 392 17.09 -41.27 30.68
#